data_AF-A0A257GZ69-F1
#
_entry.id   AF-A0A257GZ69-F1
#
_cell.length_a   1.000
_cell.length_b   1.000
_cell.length_c   1.000
_cell.angle_alpha   90.00
_cell.angle_beta   90.00
_cell.angle_gamma   90.00
#
_symmetry.space_group_name_H-M   'P 1'
#
loop_
_entity.id
_entity.type
_entity.pdbx_description
1 polymer ?
#
loop_
_entity_poly.entity_id
_entity_poly.type
_entity_poly.pdbx_seq_one_letter_code
_entity_poly.pdbx_strand_id
1 'polypeptide(L)'
;MKMAPLSKFQRQRLQLALNNRGKSLTLATVFKSAWKFYLVFFGVFGASTVLMWVDNNHLFASGLVGFMAAVVWRDLIYARMNLHFLPVSDAVTDWDKVKALLDA
;
A
#
# COMPACT_ATOMS: atom_id res chain seq x y z
N MET A 1 -21.42 -27.99 4.19
CA MET A 1 -21.22 -26.88 5.16
C MET A 1 -21.88 -25.63 4.59
N LYS A 2 -22.82 -25.01 5.30
CA LYS A 2 -23.38 -23.70 4.91
C LYS A 2 -22.30 -22.64 5.19
N MET A 3 -21.85 -21.94 4.16
CA MET A 3 -20.87 -20.86 4.34
C MET A 3 -21.57 -19.68 5.00
N ALA A 4 -20.94 -19.09 6.02
CA ALA A 4 -21.47 -17.89 6.68
C ALA A 4 -21.55 -16.73 5.67
N PRO A 5 -22.60 -15.90 5.72
CA PRO A 5 -22.72 -14.77 4.80
C PRO A 5 -21.54 -13.81 4.98
N LEU A 6 -20.91 -13.43 3.87
CA LEU A 6 -19.78 -12.50 3.87
C LEU A 6 -20.22 -11.12 4.33
N SER A 7 -19.44 -10.51 5.23
CA SER A 7 -19.63 -9.10 5.58
C SER A 7 -19.38 -8.19 4.37
N LYS A 8 -20.00 -7.01 4.36
CA LYS A 8 -19.83 -5.99 3.30
C LYS A 8 -18.36 -5.69 3.00
N PHE A 9 -17.53 -5.62 4.05
CA PHE A 9 -16.10 -5.36 3.93
C PHE A 9 -15.35 -6.53 3.27
N GLN A 10 -15.65 -7.78 3.65
CA GLN A 10 -15.05 -8.96 3.04
C GLN A 10 -15.43 -9.07 1.56
N ARG A 11 -16.70 -8.78 1.21
CA ARG A 11 -17.17 -8.74 -0.18
C ARG A 11 -16.42 -7.71 -1.02
N GLN A 12 -16.25 -6.49 -0.51
CA GLN A 12 -15.49 -5.43 -1.18
C GLN A 12 -14.01 -5.81 -1.39
N ARG A 13 -13.38 -6.41 -0.38
CA ARG A 13 -11.98 -6.87 -0.47
C ARG A 13 -11.81 -7.97 -1.52
N LEU A 14 -12.73 -8.95 -1.55
CA LEU A 14 -12.73 -10.03 -2.54
C LEU A 14 -12.98 -9.53 -3.96
N GLN A 15 -13.91 -8.60 -4.15
CA GLN A 15 -14.13 -7.93 -5.45
C GLN A 15 -12.87 -7.18 -5.91
N LEU A 16 -12.20 -6.47 -5.01
CA LEU A 16 -10.97 -5.77 -5.33
C LEU A 16 -9.85 -6.74 -5.73
N ALA A 17 -9.72 -7.88 -5.03
CA ALA A 17 -8.76 -8.93 -5.37
C ALA A 17 -9.05 -9.54 -6.75
N LEU A 18 -10.32 -9.85 -7.03
CA LEU A 18 -10.77 -10.37 -8.33
C LEU A 18 -10.47 -9.38 -9.47
N ASN A 19 -10.76 -8.09 -9.27
CA ASN A 19 -10.51 -7.04 -10.25
C ASN A 19 -9.01 -6.77 -10.49
N ASN A 20 -8.16 -7.18 -9.55
CA ASN A 20 -6.71 -7.06 -9.64
C ASN A 20 -6.01 -8.35 -10.08
N ARG A 21 -6.79 -9.43 -10.28
CA ARG A 21 -6.29 -10.71 -10.77
C ARG A 21 -5.62 -10.56 -12.14
N GLY A 22 -4.48 -11.21 -12.33
CA GLY A 22 -3.71 -11.18 -13.58
C GLY A 22 -3.10 -9.82 -13.93
N LYS A 23 -3.33 -8.76 -13.14
CA LYS A 23 -2.64 -7.50 -13.32
C LYS A 23 -1.24 -7.64 -12.74
N SER A 24 -0.24 -7.39 -13.58
CA SER A 24 1.10 -7.08 -13.13
C SER A 24 1.03 -5.79 -12.31
N LEU A 25 0.95 -5.94 -10.98
CA LEU A 25 1.30 -4.84 -10.11
C LEU A 25 2.78 -4.54 -10.37
N THR A 26 3.07 -3.27 -10.52
CA THR A 26 4.44 -2.76 -10.69
C THR A 26 4.70 -1.82 -9.53
N LEU A 27 5.96 -1.62 -9.18
CA LEU A 27 6.32 -0.57 -8.21
C LEU A 27 5.70 0.77 -8.64
N ALA A 28 5.70 1.08 -9.94
CA ALA A 28 5.10 2.28 -10.48
C ALA A 28 3.59 2.42 -10.20
N THR A 29 2.81 1.34 -10.27
CA THR A 29 1.36 1.40 -9.97
C THR A 29 1.08 1.57 -8.47
N VAL A 30 1.88 0.92 -7.61
CA VAL A 30 1.81 1.10 -6.16
C VAL A 30 2.20 2.54 -5.78
N PHE A 31 3.29 3.06 -6.34
CA PHE A 31 3.72 4.44 -6.14
C PHE A 31 2.69 5.44 -6.65
N LYS A 32 2.10 5.22 -7.83
CA LYS A 32 1.08 6.12 -8.39
C LYS A 32 -0.16 6.19 -7.49
N SER A 33 -0.55 5.08 -6.88
CA SER A 33 -1.65 5.03 -5.91
C SER A 33 -1.32 5.83 -4.64
N ALA A 34 -0.08 5.76 -4.17
CA ALA A 34 0.36 6.43 -2.93
C ALA A 34 0.90 7.86 -3.16
N TRP A 35 1.09 8.29 -4.41
CA TRP A 35 1.76 9.55 -4.75
C TRP A 35 1.12 10.79 -4.12
N LYS A 36 -0.21 10.86 -4.07
CA LYS A 36 -0.91 11.98 -3.42
C LYS A 36 -0.62 12.04 -1.92
N PHE A 37 -0.55 10.89 -1.27
CA PHE A 37 -0.18 10.81 0.14
C PHE A 37 1.26 11.27 0.33
N TYR A 38 2.20 10.79 -0.51
CA TYR A 38 3.58 11.25 -0.48
C TYR A 38 3.69 12.76 -0.70
N LEU A 39 2.98 13.36 -1.66
CA LEU A 39 3.00 14.81 -1.88
C LEU A 39 2.60 15.61 -0.64
N VAL A 40 1.50 15.23 0.00
CA VAL A 40 1.04 15.90 1.23
C VAL A 40 2.06 15.70 2.36
N PHE A 41 2.55 14.47 2.50
CA PHE A 41 3.50 14.09 3.55
C PHE A 41 4.85 14.82 3.38
N PHE A 42 5.43 14.81 2.17
CA PHE A 42 6.64 15.57 1.82
C PHE A 42 6.43 17.08 1.93
N GLY A 43 5.25 17.60 1.61
CA GLY A 43 4.94 19.02 1.76
C GLY A 43 4.98 19.46 3.23
N VAL A 44 4.29 18.73 4.11
CA VAL A 44 4.26 19.02 5.55
C VAL A 44 5.65 18.85 6.17
N PHE A 45 6.30 17.70 5.96
CA PHE A 45 7.61 17.43 6.53
C PHE A 45 8.70 18.34 5.95
N GLY A 46 8.64 18.65 4.66
CA GLY A 46 9.57 19.56 4.00
C GLY A 46 9.48 20.97 4.58
N ALA A 47 8.27 21.51 4.77
CA ALA A 47 8.05 22.80 5.42
C ALA A 47 8.59 22.80 6.86
N SER A 48 8.29 21.77 7.66
CA SER A 48 8.81 21.64 9.03
C SER A 48 10.33 21.56 9.07
N THR A 49 10.96 20.85 8.12
CA THR A 49 12.41 20.72 8.03
C THR A 49 13.07 22.06 7.70
N VAL A 50 12.50 22.84 6.78
CA VAL A 50 12.99 24.19 6.43
C VAL A 50 12.90 25.15 7.62
N LEU A 51 11.77 25.17 8.32
CA LEU A 51 11.58 26.00 9.52
C LEU A 51 12.62 25.65 10.60
N MET A 52 12.83 24.36 10.86
CA MET A 52 13.81 23.91 11.85
C MET A 52 15.27 24.15 11.44
N TRP A 53 15.56 24.18 10.13
CA TRP A 53 16.88 24.58 9.65
C TRP A 53 17.14 26.06 9.94
N VAL A 54 16.15 26.94 9.69
CA VAL A 54 16.25 28.37 9.99
C VAL A 54 16.46 28.61 11.49
N ASP A 55 15.82 27.82 12.34
CA ASP A 55 16.00 27.87 13.81
C ASP A 55 17.28 27.16 14.31
N ASN A 56 18.20 26.78 13.42
CA ASN A 56 19.47 26.11 13.73
C ASN A 56 19.32 24.74 14.43
N ASN A 57 18.13 24.14 14.39
CA ASN A 57 17.79 22.86 15.00
C ASN A 57 18.07 21.69 14.04
N HIS A 58 19.31 21.57 13.57
CA HIS A 58 19.69 20.60 12.54
C HIS A 58 19.54 19.13 12.96
N LEU A 59 19.66 18.82 14.25
CA LEU A 59 19.42 17.47 14.77
C LEU A 59 17.97 17.03 14.56
N PHE A 60 17.02 17.95 14.76
CA PHE A 60 15.61 17.65 14.58
C PHE A 60 15.25 17.57 13.09
N ALA A 61 15.79 18.48 12.28
CA ALA A 61 15.64 18.47 10.82
C ALA A 61 16.18 17.16 10.20
N SER A 62 17.38 16.71 10.61
CA SER A 62 17.96 15.44 10.13
C SER A 62 17.17 14.22 10.59
N GLY A 63 16.63 14.23 11.82
CA GLY A 63 15.71 13.19 12.31
C GLY A 63 14.44 13.07 11.47
N LEU A 64 13.83 14.20 11.10
CA LEU A 64 12.65 14.24 10.22
C LEU A 64 12.95 13.67 8.83
N VAL A 65 14.09 14.05 8.24
CA VAL A 65 14.54 13.49 6.94
C VAL A 65 14.79 11.99 7.04
N GLY A 66 15.44 11.51 8.11
CA GLY A 66 15.66 10.08 8.35
C GLY A 66 14.36 9.29 8.49
N PHE A 67 13.38 9.84 9.21
CA PHE A 67 12.05 9.24 9.34
C PHE A 67 11.34 9.14 7.98
N MET A 68 11.38 10.20 7.17
CA MET A 68 10.82 10.21 5.81
C MET A 68 11.44 9.11 4.94
N ALA A 69 12.78 9.00 4.97
CA ALA A 69 13.48 7.96 4.23
C ALA A 69 13.08 6.54 4.68
N ALA A 70 12.93 6.32 5.99
CA ALA A 70 12.50 5.05 6.55
C ALA A 70 11.08 4.65 6.12
N VAL A 71 10.13 5.61 6.09
CA VAL A 71 8.76 5.37 5.62
C VAL A 71 8.75 4.95 4.15
N VAL A 72 9.48 5.67 3.29
CA VAL A 72 9.59 5.32 1.86
C VAL A 72 10.24 3.95 1.67
N TRP A 73 11.30 3.65 2.43
CA TRP A 73 11.99 2.36 2.37
C TRP A 73 11.09 1.19 2.80
N ARG A 74 10.32 1.37 3.89
CA ARG A 74 9.33 0.40 4.35
C ARG A 74 8.29 0.11 3.26
N ASP A 75 7.78 1.14 2.62
CA ASP A 75 6.74 1.01 1.58
C ASP A 75 7.29 0.35 0.31
N LEU A 76 8.55 0.62 -0.04
CA LEU A 76 9.27 -0.10 -1.10
C LEU A 76 9.40 -1.60 -0.82
N ILE A 77 9.76 -1.97 0.41
CA ILE A 77 9.85 -3.37 0.84
C ILE A 77 8.48 -4.03 0.74
N TYR A 78 7.43 -3.43 1.29
CA TYR A 78 6.08 -3.98 1.22
C TYR A 78 5.58 -4.12 -0.22
N ALA A 79 5.84 -3.12 -1.06
CA ALA A 79 5.50 -3.20 -2.47
C ALA A 79 6.21 -4.38 -3.12
N ARG A 80 7.53 -4.52 -2.94
CA ARG A 80 8.31 -5.64 -3.48
C ARG A 80 7.80 -7.00 -2.97
N MET A 81 7.51 -7.13 -1.69
CA MET A 81 6.94 -8.36 -1.12
C MET A 81 5.60 -8.70 -1.77
N ASN A 82 4.71 -7.70 -1.93
CA ASN A 82 3.43 -7.89 -2.61
C ASN A 82 3.61 -8.31 -4.07
N LEU A 83 4.59 -7.75 -4.79
CA LEU A 83 4.89 -8.16 -6.16
C LEU A 83 5.23 -9.64 -6.30
N HIS A 84 5.96 -10.20 -5.32
CA HIS A 84 6.30 -11.62 -5.31
C HIS A 84 5.16 -12.50 -4.76
N PHE A 85 4.39 -11.98 -3.80
CA PHE A 85 3.31 -12.73 -3.16
C PHE A 85 2.07 -12.88 -4.04
N LEU A 86 1.71 -11.84 -4.82
CA LEU A 86 0.48 -11.83 -5.60
C LEU A 86 0.38 -12.95 -6.65
N PRO A 87 1.42 -13.25 -7.45
CA PRO A 87 1.39 -14.38 -8.38
C PRO A 87 1.21 -15.73 -7.67
N VAL A 88 1.86 -15.89 -6.50
CA VAL A 88 1.73 -17.11 -5.69
C VAL A 88 0.33 -17.23 -5.13
N SER A 89 -0.23 -16.13 -4.59
CA SER A 89 -1.61 -16.08 -4.12
C SER A 89 -2.60 -16.41 -5.24
N ASP A 90 -2.39 -15.87 -6.45
CA ASP A 90 -3.25 -16.13 -7.60
C ASP A 90 -3.21 -17.60 -8.04
N ALA A 91 -2.04 -18.24 -7.98
CA ALA A 91 -1.85 -19.65 -8.32
C ALA A 91 -2.45 -20.62 -7.27
N VAL A 92 -2.43 -20.25 -5.99
CA VAL A 92 -2.93 -21.10 -4.89
C VAL A 92 -4.42 -20.92 -4.64
N THR A 93 -4.99 -19.77 -5.00
CA THR A 93 -6.40 -19.45 -4.72
C THR A 93 -7.34 -20.09 -5.74
N ASP A 94 -8.35 -20.81 -5.25
CA ASP A 94 -9.46 -21.31 -6.06
C ASP A 94 -10.46 -20.18 -6.35
N TRP A 95 -10.23 -19.48 -7.47
CA TRP A 95 -11.02 -18.31 -7.85
C TRP A 95 -12.46 -18.63 -8.25
N ASP A 96 -12.74 -19.87 -8.65
CA ASP A 96 -14.10 -20.29 -9.00
C ASP A 96 -14.97 -20.37 -7.75
N LYS A 97 -14.41 -20.87 -6.63
CA LYS A 97 -15.07 -20.79 -5.32
C LYS A 97 -15.24 -19.36 -4.83
N VAL A 98 -14.25 -18.49 -5.05
CA VAL A 98 -14.35 -17.07 -4.69
C VAL A 98 -15.48 -16.38 -5.45
N LYS A 99 -15.64 -16.68 -6.74
CA LYS A 99 -16.73 -16.13 -7.55
C LYS A 99 -18.09 -16.62 -7.07
N ALA A 100 -18.22 -17.93 -6.82
CA ALA A 100 -19.44 -18.50 -6.25
C ALA A 100 -19.82 -17.88 -4.89
N LEU A 101 -18.83 -17.50 -4.08
CA LEU A 101 -19.03 -16.81 -2.79
C LEU A 101 -19.49 -15.35 -2.95
N LEU A 102 -19.08 -14.66 -4.02
CA LEU A 102 -19.49 -13.28 -4.29
C LEU A 102 -20.90 -13.20 -4.86
N ASP A 103 -21.29 -14.21 -5.64
CA ASP A 103 -22.60 -14.32 -6.30
C ASP A 103 -23.71 -14.86 -5.36
N ALA A 104 -23.33 -15.53 -4.27
CA ALA A 104 -24.22 -15.95 -3.17
C ALA A 104 -24.61 -14.79 -2.24
#